data_AF-A0A1H1LQ98-F1
#
_entry.id   AF-A0A1H1LQ98-F1
#
_cell.length_a   1.000
_cell.length_b   1.000
_cell.length_c   1.000
_cell.angle_alpha   90.00
_cell.angle_beta   90.00
_cell.angle_gamma   90.00
#
_symmetry.space_group_name_H-M   'P 1'
#
loop_
_entity.id
_entity.type
_entity.pdbx_description
1 polymer ?
#
loop_
_entity_poly.entity_id
_entity_poly.type
_entity_poly.pdbx_seq_one_letter_code
_entity_poly.pdbx_strand_id
1 'polypeptide(L)'
;MKKRVFTILAIAALGLSSVTAQKSIRLGYIDMEYILENVPEYQEASRQLESRVQEWKVEAEAKMRKVEDMKTRLDNERALLTKELIAEREEEISYMEQQALEYQQNRFGPNGDYIIQKKQLVRPIQDQVFSAVQQIAENRNLDFVFDRTADIGMIYADKQYDVSETVLRTIKRTANREQLESKDEIEEFERAEDRTVEQDAEIEKREELVEERKSEREAFIEAKKKERDSLKAVRQKEFEDRRARILAERERKKDSILKAREKKTDTIN
;
A
#
# COMPACT_ATOMS: atom_id res chain seq x y z
N MET A 1 -64.67 40.73 19.20
CA MET A 1 -63.39 40.14 19.66
C MET A 1 -63.19 38.71 19.15
N LYS A 2 -64.17 37.80 19.29
CA LYS A 2 -64.09 36.39 18.83
C LYS A 2 -63.66 36.19 17.37
N LYS A 3 -64.17 37.01 16.44
CA LYS A 3 -63.82 36.92 15.01
C LYS A 3 -62.34 37.25 14.72
N ARG A 4 -61.74 38.21 15.43
CA ARG A 4 -60.33 38.61 15.25
C ARG A 4 -59.36 37.56 15.83
N VAL A 5 -59.73 36.91 16.93
CA VAL A 5 -58.97 35.78 17.49
C VAL A 5 -58.97 34.60 16.53
N PHE A 6 -60.11 34.31 15.88
CA PHE A 6 -60.21 33.23 14.89
C PHE A 6 -59.35 33.52 13.64
N THR A 7 -59.27 34.77 13.19
CA THR A 7 -58.40 35.17 12.07
C THR A 7 -56.92 35.03 12.42
N ILE A 8 -56.52 35.42 13.63
CA ILE A 8 -55.13 35.28 14.09
C ILE A 8 -54.75 33.80 14.25
N LEU A 9 -55.66 32.96 14.75
CA LEU A 9 -55.44 31.53 14.87
C LEU A 9 -55.33 30.83 13.49
N ALA A 10 -56.13 31.26 12.51
CA ALA A 10 -56.06 30.74 11.14
C ALA A 10 -54.74 31.13 10.43
N ILE A 11 -54.25 32.37 10.66
CA ILE A 11 -52.96 32.82 10.13
C ILE A 11 -51.79 32.09 10.81
N ALA A 12 -51.88 31.84 12.12
CA ALA A 12 -50.88 31.04 12.85
C ALA A 12 -50.86 29.57 12.40
N ALA A 13 -52.01 28.98 12.07
CA ALA A 13 -52.11 27.62 11.55
C ALA A 13 -51.56 27.48 10.11
N LEU A 14 -51.72 28.52 9.28
CA LEU A 14 -51.13 28.59 7.93
C LEU A 14 -49.61 28.85 7.95
N GLY A 15 -49.07 29.41 9.03
CA GLY A 15 -47.62 29.60 9.22
C GLY A 15 -46.86 28.34 9.62
N LEU A 16 -47.54 27.27 10.01
CA LEU A 16 -46.94 26.00 10.44
C LEU A 16 -46.82 24.96 9.30
N SER A 17 -47.41 25.24 8.13
CA SER A 17 -47.50 24.28 7.01
C SER A 17 -46.31 24.30 6.06
N SER A 18 -45.33 25.19 6.25
CA SER A 18 -44.22 25.43 5.31
C SER A 18 -42.88 24.83 5.73
N VAL A 19 -42.84 23.96 6.75
CA VAL A 19 -41.67 23.08 6.97
C VAL A 19 -41.78 21.89 6.02
N THR A 20 -41.68 22.15 4.72
CA THR A 20 -41.25 21.11 3.79
C THR A 20 -39.81 20.80 4.15
N ALA A 21 -39.59 19.69 4.86
CA ALA A 21 -38.28 19.11 5.02
C ALA A 21 -37.70 18.87 3.63
N GLN A 22 -36.85 19.79 3.14
CA GLN A 22 -36.00 19.51 1.99
C GLN A 22 -35.17 18.30 2.40
N LYS A 23 -35.49 17.12 1.87
CA LYS A 23 -34.62 15.96 1.99
C LYS A 23 -33.27 16.40 1.44
N SER A 24 -32.30 16.58 2.34
CA SER A 24 -30.93 16.87 1.96
C SER A 24 -30.45 15.67 1.16
N ILE A 25 -30.26 15.85 -0.15
CA ILE A 25 -29.73 14.81 -1.03
C ILE A 25 -28.31 14.53 -0.54
N ARG A 26 -28.03 13.29 -0.16
CA ARG A 26 -26.71 12.87 0.29
C ARG A 26 -25.95 12.33 -0.91
N LEU A 27 -24.89 13.04 -1.26
CA LEU A 27 -24.04 12.74 -2.40
C LEU A 27 -22.70 12.18 -1.89
N GLY A 28 -22.21 11.15 -2.56
CA GLY A 28 -20.82 10.69 -2.43
C GLY A 28 -20.14 10.66 -3.79
N TYR A 29 -18.82 10.55 -3.79
CA TYR A 29 -18.09 10.24 -5.01
C TYR A 29 -16.99 9.21 -4.76
N ILE A 30 -16.58 8.54 -5.82
CA ILE A 30 -15.46 7.62 -5.86
C ILE A 30 -14.51 8.01 -6.98
N ASP A 31 -13.26 7.59 -6.85
CA ASP A 31 -12.29 7.58 -7.93
C ASP A 31 -12.02 6.14 -8.35
N MET A 32 -12.57 5.74 -9.49
CA MET A 32 -12.41 4.38 -10.00
C MET A 32 -10.96 4.09 -10.40
N GLU A 33 -10.24 5.03 -11.01
CA GLU A 33 -8.84 4.83 -11.42
C GLU A 33 -7.97 4.60 -10.19
N TYR A 34 -8.13 5.44 -9.17
CA TYR A 34 -7.44 5.27 -7.89
C TYR A 34 -7.73 3.91 -7.26
N ILE A 35 -8.99 3.46 -7.25
CA ILE A 35 -9.34 2.14 -6.69
C ILE A 35 -8.66 1.03 -7.51
N LEU A 36 -8.77 1.05 -8.84
CA LEU A 36 -8.15 0.06 -9.72
C LEU A 36 -6.63 -0.01 -9.51
N GLU A 37 -5.96 1.14 -9.47
CA GLU A 37 -4.52 1.24 -9.25
C GLU A 37 -4.08 0.66 -7.90
N ASN A 38 -4.95 0.65 -6.89
CA ASN A 38 -4.62 0.17 -5.53
C ASN A 38 -5.09 -1.27 -5.25
N VAL A 39 -5.72 -1.95 -6.22
CA VAL A 39 -6.11 -3.36 -6.13
C VAL A 39 -4.96 -4.24 -6.66
N PRO A 40 -4.32 -5.08 -5.81
CA PRO A 40 -3.15 -5.88 -6.21
C PRO A 40 -3.40 -6.79 -7.42
N GLU A 41 -4.60 -7.37 -7.53
CA GLU A 41 -5.02 -8.25 -8.61
C GLU A 41 -5.03 -7.50 -9.95
N TYR A 42 -5.48 -6.24 -9.96
CA TYR A 42 -5.44 -5.38 -11.14
C TYR A 42 -4.00 -5.09 -11.54
N GLN A 43 -3.17 -4.69 -10.59
CA GLN A 43 -1.79 -4.33 -10.86
C GLN A 43 -1.02 -5.49 -11.49
N GLU A 44 -1.20 -6.71 -10.97
CA GLU A 44 -0.53 -7.91 -11.48
C GLU A 44 -0.97 -8.24 -12.90
N ALA A 45 -2.28 -8.29 -13.15
CA ALA A 45 -2.78 -8.58 -14.48
C ALA A 45 -2.50 -7.43 -15.48
N SER A 46 -2.45 -6.18 -15.03
CA SER A 46 -2.06 -5.03 -15.85
C SER A 46 -0.60 -5.15 -16.28
N ARG A 47 0.31 -5.55 -15.38
CA ARG A 47 1.72 -5.84 -15.72
C ARG A 47 1.83 -6.96 -16.76
N GLN A 48 1.05 -8.03 -16.62
CA GLN A 48 1.03 -9.12 -17.59
C GLN A 48 0.50 -8.67 -18.96
N LEU A 49 -0.55 -7.85 -18.98
CA LEU A 49 -1.07 -7.26 -20.21
C LEU A 49 -0.04 -6.33 -20.87
N GLU A 50 0.66 -5.52 -20.09
CA GLU A 50 1.71 -4.63 -20.58
C GLU A 50 2.87 -5.40 -21.23
N SER A 51 3.29 -6.53 -20.63
CA SER A 51 4.27 -7.43 -21.25
C SER A 51 3.81 -7.93 -22.61
N ARG A 52 2.56 -8.40 -22.72
CA ARG A 52 1.99 -8.87 -24.00
C ARG A 52 1.87 -7.75 -25.03
N VAL A 53 1.49 -6.57 -24.60
CA VAL A 53 1.43 -5.39 -25.46
C VAL A 53 2.80 -5.07 -26.03
N GLN A 54 3.85 -5.17 -25.23
CA GLN A 54 5.21 -4.97 -25.70
C GLN A 54 5.63 -6.03 -26.72
N GLU A 55 5.29 -7.30 -26.49
CA GLU A 55 5.51 -8.39 -27.45
C GLU A 55 4.79 -8.13 -28.79
N TRP A 56 3.51 -7.75 -28.75
CA TRP A 56 2.75 -7.42 -29.95
C TRP A 56 3.29 -6.20 -30.69
N LYS A 57 3.79 -5.19 -29.98
CA LYS A 57 4.45 -4.03 -30.60
C LYS A 57 5.70 -4.46 -31.35
N VAL A 58 6.55 -5.28 -30.73
CA VAL A 58 7.77 -5.81 -31.37
C VAL A 58 7.42 -6.65 -32.60
N GLU A 59 6.39 -7.50 -32.52
CA GLU A 59 5.95 -8.30 -33.66
C GLU A 59 5.37 -7.44 -34.79
N ALA A 60 4.57 -6.42 -34.47
CA ALA A 60 4.02 -5.48 -35.45
C ALA A 60 5.14 -4.70 -36.15
N GLU A 61 6.11 -4.18 -35.39
CA GLU A 61 7.29 -3.51 -35.93
C GLU A 61 8.11 -4.44 -36.84
N ALA A 62 8.31 -5.70 -36.44
CA ALA A 62 9.04 -6.67 -37.24
C ALA A 62 8.34 -6.95 -38.59
N LYS A 63 7.00 -7.07 -38.59
CA LYS A 63 6.21 -7.24 -39.83
C LYS A 63 6.32 -6.01 -40.73
N MET A 64 6.21 -4.80 -40.17
CA MET A 64 6.34 -3.55 -40.93
C MET A 64 7.75 -3.38 -41.52
N ARG A 65 8.81 -3.66 -40.74
CA ARG A 65 10.19 -3.63 -41.23
C ARG A 65 10.43 -4.63 -42.36
N LYS A 66 9.83 -5.83 -42.29
CA LYS A 66 9.94 -6.82 -43.36
C LYS A 66 9.32 -6.28 -44.66
N VAL A 67 8.17 -5.62 -44.59
CA VAL A 67 7.53 -4.97 -45.75
C VAL A 67 8.41 -3.87 -46.33
N GLU A 68 9.00 -3.03 -45.48
CA GLU A 68 9.92 -1.96 -45.91
C GLU A 68 11.19 -2.49 -46.58
N ASP A 69 11.79 -3.56 -46.04
CA ASP A 69 12.95 -4.24 -46.64
C ASP A 69 12.60 -4.86 -48.00
N MET A 70 11.43 -5.50 -48.14
CA MET A 70 10.98 -6.04 -49.43
C MET A 70 10.75 -4.93 -50.47
N LYS A 71 10.14 -3.80 -50.07
CA LYS A 71 9.97 -2.61 -50.94
C LYS A 71 11.33 -2.08 -51.40
N THR A 72 12.26 -1.89 -50.46
CA THR A 72 13.61 -1.39 -50.75
C THR A 72 14.39 -2.32 -51.68
N ARG A 73 14.30 -3.64 -51.47
CA ARG A 73 14.92 -4.64 -52.35
C ARG A 73 14.32 -4.63 -53.75
N LEU A 74 13.00 -4.55 -53.86
CA LEU A 74 12.33 -4.45 -55.16
C LEU A 74 12.79 -3.19 -55.91
N ASP A 75 12.87 -2.04 -55.23
CA ASP A 75 13.31 -0.79 -55.85
C ASP A 75 14.77 -0.85 -56.36
N ASN A 76 15.66 -1.46 -55.58
CA ASN A 76 17.07 -1.65 -55.96
C ASN A 76 17.24 -2.64 -57.12
N GLU A 77 16.47 -3.72 -57.14
CA GLU A 77 16.56 -4.78 -58.15
C GLU A 77 15.68 -4.52 -59.38
N ARG A 78 14.79 -3.51 -59.35
CA ARG A 78 13.77 -3.26 -60.37
C ARG A 78 14.32 -3.17 -61.79
N ALA A 79 15.51 -2.59 -61.96
CA ALA A 79 16.16 -2.45 -63.26
C ALA A 79 16.69 -3.77 -63.85
N LEU A 80 16.81 -4.82 -63.02
CA LEU A 80 17.36 -6.13 -63.38
C LEU A 80 16.26 -7.20 -63.57
N LEU A 81 15.01 -6.89 -63.26
CA LEU A 81 13.89 -7.84 -63.25
C LEU A 81 13.02 -7.71 -64.51
N THR A 82 12.32 -8.79 -64.87
CA THR A 82 11.27 -8.75 -65.90
C THR A 82 9.98 -8.16 -65.34
N LYS A 83 9.08 -7.74 -66.22
CA LYS A 83 7.78 -7.15 -65.80
C LYS A 83 6.93 -8.14 -65.02
N GLU A 84 6.97 -9.42 -65.36
CA GLU A 84 6.23 -10.48 -64.66
C GLU A 84 6.75 -10.66 -63.23
N LEU A 85 8.07 -10.71 -63.04
CA LEU A 85 8.70 -10.84 -61.71
C LEU A 85 8.47 -9.61 -60.82
N ILE A 86 8.41 -8.42 -61.42
CA ILE A 86 8.07 -7.19 -60.69
C ILE A 86 6.62 -7.29 -60.18
N ALA A 87 5.68 -7.69 -61.03
CA ALA A 87 4.27 -7.81 -60.64
C ALA A 87 4.07 -8.85 -59.53
N GLU A 88 4.74 -10.01 -59.60
CA GLU A 88 4.69 -11.04 -58.56
C GLU A 88 5.19 -10.52 -57.20
N ARG A 89 6.32 -9.77 -57.20
CA ARG A 89 6.85 -9.19 -55.96
C ARG A 89 6.02 -8.03 -55.42
N GLU A 90 5.41 -7.23 -56.28
CA GLU A 90 4.46 -6.18 -55.87
C GLU A 90 3.22 -6.80 -55.20
N GLU A 91 2.72 -7.93 -55.72
CA GLU A 91 1.63 -8.69 -55.10
C GLU A 91 2.04 -9.29 -53.74
N GLU A 92 3.23 -9.88 -53.64
CA GLU A 92 3.75 -10.39 -52.35
C GLU A 92 3.91 -9.27 -51.31
N ILE A 93 4.45 -8.12 -51.71
CA ILE A 93 4.60 -6.95 -50.84
C ILE A 93 3.22 -6.46 -50.39
N SER A 94 2.25 -6.35 -51.31
CA SER A 94 0.90 -5.90 -50.98
C SER A 94 0.20 -6.86 -50.02
N TYR A 95 0.36 -8.17 -50.22
CA TYR A 95 -0.17 -9.18 -49.32
C TYR A 95 0.45 -9.06 -47.92
N MET A 96 1.77 -8.94 -47.84
CA MET A 96 2.48 -8.81 -46.57
C MET A 96 2.16 -7.49 -45.84
N GLU A 97 1.95 -6.40 -46.59
CA GLU A 97 1.49 -5.12 -46.07
C GLU A 97 0.07 -5.22 -45.49
N GLN A 98 -0.83 -5.91 -46.19
CA GLN A 98 -2.18 -6.18 -45.68
C GLN A 98 -2.12 -7.02 -44.39
N GLN A 99 -1.29 -8.06 -44.34
CA GLN A 99 -1.13 -8.88 -43.14
C GLN A 99 -0.56 -8.09 -41.95
N ALA A 100 0.38 -7.18 -42.20
CA ALA A 100 0.94 -6.32 -41.15
C ALA A 100 -0.12 -5.37 -40.59
N LEU A 101 -0.91 -4.74 -41.47
CA LEU A 101 -2.01 -3.85 -41.09
C LEU A 101 -3.12 -4.61 -40.34
N GLU A 102 -3.50 -5.79 -40.82
CA GLU A 102 -4.50 -6.64 -40.18
C GLU A 102 -4.03 -7.08 -38.79
N TYR A 103 -2.76 -7.47 -38.65
CA TYR A 103 -2.19 -7.77 -37.33
C TYR A 103 -2.30 -6.57 -36.38
N GLN A 104 -1.90 -5.37 -36.82
CA GLN A 104 -2.01 -4.17 -36.01
C GLN A 104 -3.46 -3.87 -35.62
N GLN A 105 -4.41 -4.01 -36.56
CA GLN A 105 -5.83 -3.77 -36.33
C GLN A 105 -6.42 -4.81 -35.36
N ASN A 106 -6.06 -6.08 -35.50
CA ASN A 106 -6.54 -7.16 -34.62
C ASN A 106 -5.98 -7.03 -33.20
N ARG A 107 -4.78 -6.50 -33.02
CA ARG A 107 -4.19 -6.28 -31.68
C ARG A 107 -4.65 -4.96 -31.04
N PHE A 108 -4.58 -3.86 -31.78
CA PHE A 108 -4.70 -2.49 -31.27
C PHE A 108 -5.90 -1.70 -31.80
N GLY A 109 -6.71 -2.30 -32.67
CA GLY A 109 -7.92 -1.66 -33.16
C GLY A 109 -8.99 -1.48 -32.08
N PRO A 110 -10.12 -0.83 -32.41
CA PRO A 110 -11.22 -0.58 -31.46
C PRO A 110 -11.81 -1.85 -30.83
N ASN A 111 -11.79 -2.95 -31.57
CA ASN A 111 -12.18 -4.29 -31.12
C ASN A 111 -10.98 -5.24 -31.03
N GLY A 112 -9.77 -4.69 -30.91
CA GLY A 112 -8.56 -5.47 -30.85
C GLY A 112 -8.37 -6.15 -29.49
N ASP A 113 -7.50 -7.14 -29.48
CA ASP A 113 -7.19 -7.95 -28.30
C ASP A 113 -6.81 -7.10 -27.08
N TYR A 114 -6.10 -5.98 -27.28
CA TYR A 114 -5.72 -5.08 -26.20
C TYR A 114 -6.93 -4.50 -25.47
N ILE A 115 -7.90 -3.95 -26.22
CA ILE A 115 -9.11 -3.34 -25.63
C ILE A 115 -9.98 -4.40 -24.98
N ILE A 116 -10.11 -5.56 -25.61
CA ILE A 116 -10.89 -6.69 -25.06
C ILE A 116 -10.28 -7.16 -23.75
N GLN A 117 -8.97 -7.42 -23.71
CA GLN A 117 -8.28 -7.88 -22.50
C GLN A 117 -8.31 -6.83 -21.40
N LYS A 118 -8.08 -5.55 -21.74
CA LYS A 118 -8.21 -4.44 -20.77
C LYS A 118 -9.61 -4.41 -20.15
N LYS A 119 -10.66 -4.53 -20.98
CA LYS A 119 -12.05 -4.55 -20.49
C LYS A 119 -12.34 -5.79 -19.63
N GLN A 120 -11.85 -6.96 -20.03
CA GLN A 120 -12.00 -8.20 -19.25
C GLN A 120 -11.33 -8.11 -17.89
N LEU A 121 -10.18 -7.42 -17.80
CA LEU A 121 -9.48 -7.21 -16.55
C LEU A 121 -10.22 -6.22 -15.62
N VAL A 122 -10.69 -5.11 -16.18
CA VAL A 122 -11.34 -4.05 -15.38
C VAL A 122 -12.73 -4.49 -14.88
N ARG A 123 -13.48 -5.23 -15.69
CA ARG A 123 -14.88 -5.61 -15.40
C ARG A 123 -15.10 -6.31 -14.04
N PRO A 124 -14.38 -7.38 -13.66
CA PRO A 124 -14.63 -8.04 -12.37
C PRO A 124 -14.39 -7.09 -11.18
N ILE A 125 -13.43 -6.18 -11.31
CA ILE A 125 -13.13 -5.21 -10.24
C ILE A 125 -14.20 -4.13 -10.19
N GLN A 126 -14.69 -3.67 -11.34
CA GLN A 126 -15.86 -2.78 -11.39
C GLN A 126 -17.08 -3.41 -10.71
N ASP A 127 -17.34 -4.71 -10.91
CA ASP A 127 -18.46 -5.41 -10.28
C ASP A 127 -18.28 -5.48 -8.74
N GLN A 128 -17.05 -5.70 -8.25
CA GLN A 128 -16.71 -5.65 -6.83
C GLN A 128 -16.87 -4.24 -6.25
N VAL A 129 -16.36 -3.22 -6.94
CA VAL A 129 -16.52 -1.81 -6.59
C VAL A 129 -17.99 -1.44 -6.49
N PHE A 130 -18.80 -1.83 -7.48
CA PHE A 130 -20.23 -1.56 -7.50
C PHE A 130 -20.93 -2.17 -6.26
N SER A 131 -20.62 -3.42 -5.94
CA SER A 131 -21.17 -4.10 -4.77
C SER A 131 -20.76 -3.40 -3.46
N ALA A 132 -19.50 -3.01 -3.32
CA ALA A 132 -19.00 -2.27 -2.17
C ALA A 132 -19.65 -0.88 -2.04
N VAL A 133 -19.82 -0.17 -3.17
CA VAL A 133 -20.50 1.13 -3.22
C VAL A 133 -21.95 1.01 -2.79
N GLN A 134 -22.68 -0.02 -3.23
CA GLN A 134 -24.05 -0.27 -2.78
C GLN A 134 -24.13 -0.44 -1.26
N GLN A 135 -23.24 -1.26 -0.68
CA GLN A 135 -23.19 -1.45 0.76
C GLN A 135 -22.89 -0.15 1.52
N ILE A 136 -21.94 0.66 1.03
CA ILE A 136 -21.59 1.94 1.66
C ILE A 136 -22.72 2.95 1.51
N ALA A 137 -23.39 2.98 0.35
CA ALA A 137 -24.52 3.85 0.10
C ALA A 137 -25.69 3.53 1.03
N GLU A 138 -26.00 2.25 1.28
CA GLU A 138 -27.02 1.85 2.26
C GLU A 138 -26.61 2.26 3.68
N ASN A 139 -25.39 1.94 4.11
CA ASN A 139 -24.91 2.23 5.47
C ASN A 139 -24.86 3.74 5.77
N ARG A 140 -24.39 4.56 4.83
CA ARG A 140 -24.31 6.02 4.96
C ARG A 140 -25.57 6.72 4.46
N ASN A 141 -26.56 5.95 4.00
CA ASN A 141 -27.79 6.41 3.39
C ASN A 141 -27.57 7.46 2.27
N LEU A 142 -26.56 7.23 1.41
CA LEU A 142 -26.29 8.08 0.25
C LEU A 142 -27.36 7.85 -0.82
N ASP A 143 -27.85 8.92 -1.42
CA ASP A 143 -28.84 8.85 -2.50
C ASP A 143 -28.15 8.67 -3.86
N PHE A 144 -26.94 9.22 -4.03
CA PHE A 144 -26.16 9.10 -5.26
C PHE A 144 -24.67 8.97 -4.95
N VAL A 145 -23.97 8.16 -5.76
CA VAL A 145 -22.51 8.08 -5.77
C VAL A 145 -22.03 8.30 -7.20
N PHE A 146 -21.15 9.27 -7.39
CA PHE A 146 -20.58 9.61 -8.69
C PHE A 146 -19.15 9.10 -8.83
N ASP A 147 -18.78 8.70 -10.03
CA ASP A 147 -17.39 8.43 -10.37
C ASP A 147 -16.73 9.73 -10.86
N ARG A 148 -15.64 10.13 -10.22
CA ARG A 148 -14.82 11.30 -10.58
C ARG A 148 -14.15 11.14 -11.94
N THR A 149 -13.87 9.91 -12.33
CA THR A 149 -13.19 9.58 -13.59
C THR A 149 -14.15 9.54 -14.78
N ALA A 150 -15.47 9.51 -14.52
CA ALA A 150 -16.46 9.66 -15.57
C ALA A 150 -16.43 11.08 -16.15
N ASP A 151 -16.86 11.24 -17.40
CA ASP A 151 -16.98 12.54 -18.11
C ASP A 151 -17.97 13.54 -17.46
N ILE A 152 -18.44 13.25 -16.25
CA ILE A 152 -19.22 14.15 -15.43
C ILE A 152 -18.26 15.24 -14.96
N GLY A 153 -18.41 16.47 -15.46
CA GLY A 153 -17.54 17.63 -15.21
C GLY A 153 -17.46 18.10 -13.75
N MET A 154 -16.95 17.26 -12.86
CA MET A 154 -16.70 17.56 -11.45
C MET A 154 -15.35 18.26 -11.33
N ILE A 155 -15.38 19.59 -11.23
CA ILE A 155 -14.17 20.40 -11.06
C ILE A 155 -13.68 20.35 -9.61
N TYR A 156 -14.61 20.31 -8.65
CA TYR A 156 -14.30 20.30 -7.23
C TYR A 156 -15.37 19.55 -6.44
N ALA A 157 -14.93 18.74 -5.48
CA ALA A 157 -15.76 18.15 -4.45
C ALA A 157 -14.97 18.13 -3.14
N ASP A 158 -15.68 18.28 -2.02
CA ASP A 158 -15.07 18.21 -0.70
C ASP A 158 -14.72 16.75 -0.38
N LYS A 159 -13.50 16.52 0.15
CA LYS A 159 -12.97 15.20 0.51
C LYS A 159 -13.86 14.46 1.51
N GLN A 160 -14.69 15.15 2.29
CA GLN A 160 -15.65 14.49 3.20
C GLN A 160 -16.69 13.61 2.49
N TYR A 161 -16.94 13.88 1.20
CA TYR A 161 -17.87 13.09 0.36
C TYR A 161 -17.16 12.00 -0.44
N ASP A 162 -15.83 11.90 -0.34
CA ASP A 162 -15.03 10.84 -0.94
C ASP A 162 -15.24 9.53 -0.18
N VAL A 163 -15.69 8.50 -0.88
CA VAL A 163 -15.82 7.15 -0.31
C VAL A 163 -14.83 6.15 -0.91
N SER A 164 -13.87 6.60 -1.74
CA SER A 164 -12.91 5.73 -2.44
C SER A 164 -12.11 4.84 -1.49
N GLU A 165 -11.57 5.41 -0.42
CA GLU A 165 -10.82 4.67 0.60
C GLU A 165 -11.68 3.63 1.32
N THR A 166 -12.94 3.98 1.59
CA THR A 166 -13.88 3.07 2.26
C THR A 166 -14.23 1.91 1.33
N VAL A 167 -14.41 2.18 0.03
CA VAL A 167 -14.63 1.17 -1.00
C VAL A 167 -13.41 0.25 -1.12
N LEU A 168 -12.21 0.81 -1.23
CA LEU A 168 -10.96 0.05 -1.34
C LEU A 168 -10.77 -0.88 -0.13
N ARG A 169 -11.01 -0.39 1.08
CA ARG A 169 -11.01 -1.22 2.31
C ARG A 169 -12.04 -2.35 2.22
N THR A 170 -13.26 -2.04 1.78
CA THR A 170 -14.34 -3.04 1.65
C THR A 170 -13.99 -4.14 0.64
N ILE A 171 -13.36 -3.79 -0.48
CA ILE A 171 -12.89 -4.75 -1.48
C ILE A 171 -11.79 -5.63 -0.91
N LYS A 172 -10.76 -5.03 -0.28
CA LYS A 172 -9.68 -5.78 0.38
C LYS A 172 -10.23 -6.72 1.47
N ARG A 173 -11.20 -6.26 2.25
CA ARG A 173 -11.89 -7.07 3.25
C ARG A 173 -12.56 -8.29 2.64
N THR A 174 -13.28 -8.08 1.54
CA THR A 174 -14.02 -9.14 0.84
C THR A 174 -13.05 -10.16 0.23
N ALA A 175 -12.00 -9.68 -0.43
CA ALA A 175 -10.95 -10.53 -1.01
C ALA A 175 -10.20 -11.34 0.06
N ASN A 176 -9.83 -10.72 1.19
CA ASN A 176 -9.17 -11.39 2.30
C ASN A 176 -10.09 -12.41 2.97
N ARG A 177 -11.38 -12.09 3.13
CA ARG A 177 -12.39 -13.02 3.67
C ARG A 177 -12.54 -14.27 2.81
N GLU A 178 -12.48 -14.15 1.48
CA GLU A 178 -12.51 -15.31 0.57
C GLU A 178 -11.28 -16.22 0.71
N GLN A 179 -10.16 -15.69 1.23
CA GLN A 179 -8.93 -16.46 1.47
C GLN A 179 -8.88 -17.15 2.84
N LEU A 180 -9.80 -16.83 3.76
CA LEU A 180 -9.84 -17.42 5.10
C LEU A 180 -10.67 -18.72 5.10
N GLU A 181 -10.08 -19.81 5.59
CA GLU A 181 -10.69 -21.14 5.55
C GLU A 181 -11.51 -21.45 6.81
N SER A 182 -11.22 -20.83 7.96
CA SER A 182 -11.88 -21.12 9.23
C SER A 182 -12.78 -19.98 9.74
N LYS A 183 -13.86 -20.35 10.42
CA LYS A 183 -14.84 -19.41 10.97
C LYS A 183 -14.24 -18.50 12.06
N ASP A 184 -13.31 -19.02 12.84
CA ASP A 184 -12.66 -18.27 13.93
C ASP A 184 -11.71 -17.20 13.37
N GLU A 185 -10.99 -17.50 12.29
CA GLU A 185 -10.15 -16.51 11.58
C GLU A 185 -11.01 -15.43 10.91
N ILE A 186 -12.15 -15.78 10.33
CA ILE A 186 -13.09 -14.80 9.76
C ILE A 186 -13.62 -13.86 10.84
N GLU A 187 -13.99 -14.38 12.01
CA GLU A 187 -14.56 -13.57 13.09
C GLU A 187 -13.49 -12.67 13.76
N GLU A 188 -12.25 -13.14 13.87
CA GLU A 188 -11.12 -12.33 14.32
C GLU A 188 -10.76 -11.24 13.30
N PHE A 189 -10.79 -11.56 12.01
CA PHE A 189 -10.57 -10.63 10.91
C PHE A 189 -11.67 -9.56 10.82
N GLU A 190 -12.95 -9.94 10.92
CA GLU A 190 -14.08 -9.01 10.97
C GLU A 190 -13.96 -8.05 12.16
N ARG A 191 -13.56 -8.55 13.34
CA ARG A 191 -13.30 -7.72 14.54
C ARG A 191 -12.09 -6.78 14.39
N ALA A 192 -11.11 -7.15 13.58
CA ALA A 192 -9.96 -6.31 13.28
C ALA A 192 -10.31 -5.21 12.27
N GLU A 193 -11.10 -5.54 11.24
CA GLU A 193 -11.39 -4.64 10.12
C GLU A 193 -12.65 -3.76 10.28
N ASP A 194 -13.62 -4.12 11.14
CA ASP A 194 -14.76 -3.25 11.47
C ASP A 194 -14.37 -2.00 12.27
N ARG A 195 -13.08 -1.86 12.59
CA ARG A 195 -12.52 -0.68 13.24
C ARG A 195 -12.53 0.50 12.28
N THR A 196 -12.89 1.66 12.81
CA THR A 196 -12.87 2.93 12.06
C THR A 196 -11.43 3.44 11.89
N VAL A 197 -11.19 4.29 10.89
CA VAL A 197 -9.86 4.91 10.65
C VAL A 197 -9.31 5.61 11.90
N GLU A 198 -10.19 6.26 12.66
CA GLU A 198 -9.80 6.93 13.92
C GLU A 198 -9.41 5.91 15.01
N GLN A 199 -10.12 4.79 15.10
CA GLN A 199 -9.80 3.71 16.03
C GLN A 199 -8.50 2.98 15.65
N ASP A 200 -8.25 2.77 14.36
CA ASP A 200 -6.99 2.20 13.86
C ASP A 200 -5.80 3.10 14.23
N ALA A 201 -5.92 4.41 13.95
CA ALA A 201 -4.89 5.39 14.28
C ALA A 201 -4.67 5.55 15.79
N GLU A 202 -5.71 5.36 16.61
CA GLU A 202 -5.60 5.39 18.07
C GLU A 202 -4.91 4.13 18.62
N ILE A 203 -5.15 2.96 18.02
CA ILE A 203 -4.45 1.71 18.37
C ILE A 203 -2.98 1.79 17.96
N GLU A 204 -2.67 2.26 16.76
CA GLU A 204 -1.30 2.46 16.29
C GLU A 204 -0.51 3.38 17.25
N LYS A 205 -1.06 4.54 17.61
CA LYS A 205 -0.47 5.43 18.61
C LYS A 205 -0.29 4.75 19.98
N ARG A 206 -1.24 3.90 20.38
CA ARG A 206 -1.15 3.16 21.65
C ARG A 206 -0.05 2.10 21.60
N GLU A 207 0.13 1.44 20.47
CA GLU A 207 1.21 0.47 20.24
C GLU A 207 2.58 1.14 20.22
N GLU A 208 2.72 2.28 19.54
CA GLU A 208 3.91 3.12 19.58
C GLU A 208 4.26 3.54 21.02
N LEU A 209 3.28 4.01 21.80
CA LEU A 209 3.48 4.35 23.22
C LEU A 209 3.87 3.15 24.08
N VAL A 210 3.38 1.95 23.77
CA VAL A 210 3.74 0.72 24.49
C VAL A 210 5.16 0.29 24.15
N GLU A 211 5.55 0.37 22.88
CA GLU A 211 6.93 0.08 22.45
C GLU A 211 7.92 1.11 22.98
N GLU A 212 7.56 2.39 22.98
CA GLU A 212 8.36 3.45 23.62
C GLU A 212 8.56 3.13 25.10
N ARG A 213 7.51 2.81 25.85
CA ARG A 213 7.60 2.40 27.27
C ARG A 213 8.42 1.13 27.49
N LYS A 214 8.36 0.15 26.59
CA LYS A 214 9.22 -1.04 26.66
C LYS A 214 10.68 -0.65 26.46
N SER A 215 10.96 0.17 25.45
CA SER A 215 12.32 0.66 25.16
C SER A 215 12.90 1.47 26.32
N GLU A 216 12.09 2.34 26.94
CA GLU A 216 12.47 3.11 28.13
C GLU A 216 12.76 2.19 29.33
N ARG A 217 11.91 1.18 29.54
CA ARG A 217 12.09 0.19 30.61
C ARG A 217 13.36 -0.63 30.39
N GLU A 218 13.65 -1.04 29.16
CA GLU A 218 14.87 -1.76 28.81
C GLU A 218 16.11 -0.88 29.01
N ALA A 219 16.08 0.37 28.55
CA ALA A 219 17.15 1.35 28.77
C ALA A 219 17.39 1.60 30.27
N PHE A 220 16.32 1.70 31.07
CA PHE A 220 16.42 1.85 32.52
C PHE A 220 17.04 0.62 33.19
N ILE A 221 16.63 -0.58 32.80
CA ILE A 221 17.20 -1.84 33.30
C ILE A 221 18.69 -1.93 32.95
N GLU A 222 19.07 -1.55 31.72
CA GLU A 222 20.47 -1.53 31.28
C GLU A 222 21.30 -0.50 32.06
N ALA A 223 20.77 0.70 32.27
CA ALA A 223 21.42 1.73 33.09
C ALA A 223 21.66 1.24 34.53
N LYS A 224 20.65 0.61 35.14
CA LYS A 224 20.78 0.01 36.48
C LYS A 224 21.78 -1.14 36.53
N LYS A 225 21.85 -1.95 35.47
CA LYS A 225 22.86 -3.01 35.33
C LYS A 225 24.27 -2.41 35.28
N LYS A 226 24.49 -1.38 34.45
CA LYS A 226 25.78 -0.67 34.36
C LYS A 226 26.21 -0.03 35.69
N GLU A 227 25.28 0.62 36.39
CA GLU A 227 25.52 1.19 37.72
C GLU A 227 25.90 0.11 38.76
N ARG A 228 25.18 -1.01 38.78
CA ARG A 228 25.49 -2.12 39.68
C ARG A 228 26.84 -2.76 39.36
N ASP A 229 27.14 -2.95 38.08
CA ASP A 229 28.35 -3.61 37.63
C ASP A 229 29.58 -2.71 37.88
N SER A 230 29.45 -1.38 37.75
CA SER A 230 30.50 -0.43 38.17
C SER A 230 30.72 -0.43 39.69
N LEU A 231 29.64 -0.49 40.49
CA LEU A 231 29.73 -0.58 41.94
C LEU A 231 30.40 -1.89 42.39
N LYS A 232 30.12 -3.00 41.72
CA LYS A 232 30.81 -4.29 41.95
C LYS A 232 32.29 -4.19 41.63
N ALA A 233 32.66 -3.56 40.51
CA ALA A 233 34.06 -3.37 40.12
C ALA A 233 34.82 -2.52 41.16
N VAL A 234 34.21 -1.44 41.67
CA VAL A 234 34.79 -0.63 42.76
C VAL A 234 35.00 -1.46 44.02
N ARG A 235 33.98 -2.19 44.49
CA ARG A 235 34.10 -3.05 45.68
C ARG A 235 35.14 -4.15 45.51
N GLN A 236 35.26 -4.73 44.32
CA GLN A 236 36.26 -5.75 44.03
C GLN A 236 37.67 -5.15 44.11
N LYS A 237 37.89 -3.97 43.54
CA LYS A 237 39.16 -3.26 43.63
C LYS A 237 39.53 -2.92 45.07
N GLU A 238 38.59 -2.41 45.87
CA GLU A 238 38.81 -2.15 47.31
C GLU A 238 39.19 -3.41 48.09
N PHE A 239 38.57 -4.55 47.77
CA PHE A 239 38.89 -5.84 48.37
C PHE A 239 40.30 -6.32 47.98
N GLU A 240 40.65 -6.20 46.70
CA GLU A 240 41.99 -6.54 46.19
C GLU A 240 43.07 -5.67 46.85
N ASP A 241 42.83 -4.36 46.95
CA ASP A 241 43.73 -3.40 47.62
C ASP A 241 43.87 -3.70 49.12
N ARG A 242 42.78 -4.08 49.80
CA ARG A 242 42.81 -4.49 51.21
C ARG A 242 43.59 -5.79 51.40
N ARG A 243 43.39 -6.77 50.51
CA ARG A 243 44.12 -8.04 50.51
C ARG A 243 45.62 -7.82 50.28
N ALA A 244 45.98 -6.98 49.31
CA ALA A 244 47.36 -6.62 49.02
C ALA A 244 48.03 -5.93 50.22
N ARG A 245 47.34 -4.99 50.89
CA ARG A 245 47.85 -4.36 52.12
C ARG A 245 48.10 -5.37 53.25
N ILE A 246 47.17 -6.30 53.49
CA ILE A 246 47.34 -7.34 54.52
C ILE A 246 48.52 -8.27 54.17
N LEU A 247 48.67 -8.66 52.90
CA LEU A 247 49.78 -9.50 52.46
C LEU A 247 51.12 -8.78 52.62
N ALA A 248 51.22 -7.51 52.20
CA ALA A 248 52.43 -6.71 52.37
C ALA A 248 52.79 -6.48 53.85
N GLU A 249 51.79 -6.30 54.73
CA GLU A 249 52.03 -6.21 56.18
C GLU A 249 52.55 -7.54 56.76
N ARG A 250 52.00 -8.68 56.32
CA ARG A 250 52.47 -10.02 56.72
C ARG A 250 53.90 -10.29 56.24
N GLU A 251 54.22 -9.92 55.01
CA GLU A 251 55.59 -10.02 54.46
C GLU A 251 56.56 -9.15 55.25
N ARG A 252 56.23 -7.87 55.50
CA ARG A 252 57.06 -6.99 56.33
C ARG A 252 57.29 -7.54 57.73
N LYS A 253 56.26 -8.12 58.37
CA LYS A 253 56.39 -8.80 59.67
C LYS A 253 57.29 -10.03 59.58
N LYS A 254 57.16 -10.84 58.52
CA LYS A 254 58.01 -12.00 58.29
C LYS A 254 59.47 -11.58 58.09
N ASP A 255 59.72 -10.57 57.26
CA ASP A 255 61.05 -10.04 56.98
C ASP A 255 61.68 -9.40 58.22
N SER A 256 60.90 -8.69 59.05
CA SER A 256 61.39 -8.14 60.32
C SER A 256 61.75 -9.24 61.32
N ILE A 257 60.97 -10.32 61.37
CA ILE A 257 61.26 -11.50 62.21
C ILE A 257 62.53 -12.20 61.72
N LEU A 258 62.70 -12.37 60.40
CA LEU A 258 63.90 -12.96 59.81
C LEU A 258 65.15 -12.12 60.10
N LYS A 259 65.11 -10.79 59.88
CA LYS A 259 66.20 -9.87 60.21
C LYS A 259 66.56 -9.87 61.71
N ALA A 260 65.57 -10.00 62.60
CA ALA A 260 65.80 -10.14 64.03
C ALA A 260 66.45 -11.48 64.40
N ARG A 261 66.13 -12.56 63.68
CA ARG A 261 66.79 -13.87 63.84
C ARG A 261 68.23 -13.85 63.33
N GLU A 262 68.49 -13.24 62.17
CA GLU A 262 69.83 -13.08 61.60
C GLU A 262 70.76 -12.28 62.52
N LYS A 263 70.28 -11.15 63.07
CA LYS A 263 71.03 -10.38 64.09
C LYS A 263 71.35 -11.20 65.34
N LYS A 264 70.46 -12.11 65.76
CA LYS A 264 70.67 -12.96 66.94
C LYS A 264 71.70 -14.07 66.66
N THR A 265 71.74 -14.60 65.45
CA THR A 265 72.77 -15.56 65.03
C THR A 265 74.14 -14.91 64.84
N ASP A 266 74.21 -13.66 64.37
CA ASP A 266 75.49 -12.93 64.25
C ASP A 266 76.10 -12.53 65.61
N THR A 267 75.30 -12.37 66.67
CA THR A 267 75.79 -12.07 68.03
C THR A 267 76.29 -13.29 68.81
N ILE A 268 76.20 -14.49 68.25
CA ILE A 268 76.55 -15.77 68.91
C ILE A 268 77.84 -16.39 68.34
N ASN A 269 78.45 -15.77 67.32
CA ASN A 269 79.78 -16.14 66.80
C ASN A 269 80.85 -15.11 67.18
#